data_AF-A0A847HQV1-F1
#
_entry.id   AF-A0A847HQV1-F1
#
_cell.length_a   1.000
_cell.length_b   1.000
_cell.length_c   1.000
_cell.angle_alpha   90.00
_cell.angle_beta   90.00
_cell.angle_gamma   90.00
#
_symmetry.space_group_name_H-M   'P 1'
#
loop_
_entity.id
_entity.type
_entity.pdbx_description
1 polymer ?
#
loop_
_entity_poly.entity_id
_entity_poly.type
_entity_poly.pdbx_seq_one_letter_code
_entity_poly.pdbx_strand_id
1 'polypeptide(L)'
;MYKYARYLLVALMVAMLVPAFAFDAANLSKAMDRAAHSGEMLNLLMHPGMPKPWTNPSYMTYTNMLSDAWKTIDREIGSIESKEEITKARNVVELYKTLKGTYRDLGYQVEISLEKRIKFLEVHNS
;
A
#
# COMPACT_ATOMS: atom_id res chain seq x y z
N MET A 1 20.49 29.59 25.49
CA MET A 1 19.88 28.25 25.37
C MET A 1 18.42 28.24 24.87
N TYR A 2 17.61 29.28 25.08
CA TYR A 2 16.19 29.30 24.70
C TYR A 2 15.85 29.41 23.19
N LYS A 3 16.79 29.87 22.34
CA LYS A 3 16.53 30.01 20.89
C LYS A 3 16.37 28.65 20.20
N TYR A 4 17.24 27.68 20.49
CA TYR A 4 17.17 26.33 19.90
C TYR A 4 15.94 25.53 20.37
N ALA A 5 15.58 25.67 21.65
CA ALA A 5 14.36 25.07 22.19
C ALA A 5 13.09 25.58 21.49
N ARG A 6 13.05 26.87 21.11
CA ARG A 6 11.93 27.47 20.39
C ARG A 6 11.80 26.92 18.96
N TYR A 7 12.91 26.73 18.25
CA TYR A 7 12.89 26.11 16.92
C TYR A 7 12.47 24.63 16.97
N LEU A 8 12.91 23.90 17.99
CA LEU A 8 12.51 22.50 18.20
C LEU A 8 11.01 22.36 18.49
N LEU A 9 10.46 23.28 19.28
CA LEU A 9 9.02 23.38 19.57
C LEU A 9 8.20 23.70 18.32
N VAL A 10 8.69 24.63 17.49
CA VAL A 10 8.03 24.97 16.22
C VAL A 10 8.08 23.79 15.24
N ALA A 11 9.22 23.09 15.15
CA ALA A 11 9.32 21.89 14.32
C ALA A 11 8.38 20.76 14.79
N LEU A 12 8.22 20.57 16.10
CA LEU A 12 7.27 19.63 16.70
C LEU A 12 5.81 20.03 16.42
N MET A 13 5.47 21.32 16.53
CA MET A 13 4.12 21.80 16.22
C MET A 13 3.79 21.71 14.73
N VAL A 14 4.76 21.96 13.85
CA VAL A 14 4.59 21.78 12.39
C VAL A 14 4.45 20.29 12.05
N ALA A 15 5.18 19.39 12.73
CA ALA A 15 5.01 17.95 12.56
C ALA A 15 3.64 17.45 13.03
N MET A 16 3.04 18.06 14.05
CA MET A 16 1.66 17.76 14.49
C MET A 16 0.58 18.31 13.54
N LEU A 17 0.93 19.25 12.67
CA LEU A 17 0.03 19.85 11.68
C LEU A 17 0.08 19.14 10.32
N VAL A 18 1.02 18.20 10.10
CA VAL A 18 0.94 17.29 8.96
C VAL A 18 -0.22 16.34 9.24
N PRO A 19 -1.28 16.32 8.42
CA PRO A 19 -2.39 15.41 8.64
C PRO A 19 -1.83 13.98 8.70
N ALA A 20 -2.27 13.19 9.68
CA ALA A 20 -1.94 11.77 9.85
C ALA A 20 -2.47 10.88 8.69
N PHE A 21 -2.81 11.50 7.56
CA PHE A 21 -3.35 10.97 6.33
C PHE A 21 -2.44 11.30 5.13
N ALA A 22 -1.18 11.69 5.34
CA ALA A 22 -0.24 11.84 4.24
C ALA A 22 0.08 10.47 3.63
N PHE A 23 0.21 10.42 2.30
CA PHE A 23 0.61 9.20 1.59
C PHE A 23 1.98 8.69 2.07
N ASP A 24 2.06 7.41 2.45
CA ASP A 24 3.32 6.74 2.81
C ASP A 24 3.70 5.67 1.78
N ALA A 25 4.68 6.01 0.94
CA ALA A 25 5.19 5.12 -0.10
C ALA A 25 5.86 3.85 0.46
N ALA A 26 6.48 3.92 1.64
CA ALA A 26 7.10 2.77 2.27
C ALA A 26 6.03 1.82 2.82
N ASN A 27 4.95 2.37 3.38
CA ASN A 27 3.82 1.57 3.83
C ASN A 27 3.06 0.93 2.66
N LEU A 28 2.91 1.66 1.54
CA LEU A 28 2.36 1.10 0.30
C LEU A 28 3.21 -0.10 -0.18
N SER A 29 4.53 0.07 -0.31
CA SER A 29 5.42 -1.02 -0.73
C SER A 29 5.32 -2.22 0.22
N LYS A 30 5.37 -2.00 1.53
CA LYS A 30 5.24 -3.07 2.53
C LYS A 30 3.89 -3.81 2.43
N ALA A 31 2.82 -3.09 2.16
CA ALA A 31 1.51 -3.69 1.95
C ALA A 31 1.48 -4.51 0.65
N MET A 32 2.09 -4.02 -0.43
CA MET A 32 2.23 -4.76 -1.68
C MET A 32 3.05 -6.05 -1.49
N ASP A 33 4.17 -6.01 -0.76
CA ASP A 33 4.94 -7.22 -0.43
C ASP A 33 4.10 -8.25 0.34
N ARG A 34 3.34 -7.80 1.33
CA ARG A 34 2.47 -8.68 2.11
C ARG A 34 1.36 -9.27 1.26
N ALA A 35 0.74 -8.49 0.38
CA ALA A 35 -0.28 -8.97 -0.53
C ALA A 35 0.29 -10.02 -1.50
N ALA A 36 1.43 -9.74 -2.12
CA ALA A 36 2.07 -10.67 -3.05
C ALA A 36 2.48 -11.98 -2.34
N HIS A 37 3.15 -11.88 -1.20
CA HIS A 37 3.54 -13.05 -0.39
C HIS A 37 2.33 -13.88 0.04
N SER A 38 1.26 -13.24 0.53
CA SER A 38 0.02 -13.94 0.90
C SER A 38 -0.60 -14.65 -0.30
N GLY A 39 -0.63 -14.00 -1.46
CA GLY A 39 -1.14 -14.57 -2.70
C GLY A 39 -0.36 -15.80 -3.15
N GLU A 40 0.97 -15.78 -3.08
CA GLU A 40 1.82 -16.94 -3.37
C GLU A 40 1.57 -18.09 -2.40
N MET A 41 1.47 -17.81 -1.09
CA MET A 41 1.19 -18.83 -0.09
C MET A 41 -0.20 -19.44 -0.28
N LEU A 42 -1.22 -18.62 -0.58
CA LEU A 42 -2.56 -19.12 -0.88
C LEU A 42 -2.56 -19.98 -2.14
N ASN A 43 -1.83 -19.60 -3.18
CA ASN A 43 -1.72 -20.40 -4.40
C ASN A 43 -1.08 -21.77 -4.12
N LEU A 44 -0.04 -21.83 -3.27
CA LEU A 44 0.57 -23.08 -2.81
C LEU A 44 -0.42 -23.94 -2.02
N LEU A 45 -1.20 -23.32 -1.11
CA LEU A 45 -2.18 -24.03 -0.30
C LEU A 45 -3.39 -24.52 -1.10
N MET A 46 -3.66 -23.94 -2.27
CA MET A 46 -4.73 -24.34 -3.18
C MET A 46 -4.24 -25.25 -4.33
N HIS A 47 -2.97 -25.66 -4.32
CA HIS A 47 -2.42 -26.50 -5.37
C HIS A 47 -3.10 -27.89 -5.40
N PRO A 48 -3.28 -28.50 -6.59
CA PRO A 48 -3.78 -29.87 -6.69
C PRO A 48 -2.96 -30.84 -5.83
N GLY A 49 -3.65 -31.64 -5.00
CA GLY A 49 -3.01 -32.57 -4.06
C GLY A 49 -2.86 -32.05 -2.63
N MET A 50 -3.16 -30.77 -2.38
CA MET A 50 -3.22 -30.22 -1.03
C MET A 50 -4.55 -30.52 -0.34
N PRO A 51 -4.58 -30.63 1.01
CA PRO A 51 -5.82 -30.71 1.77
C PRO A 51 -6.76 -29.54 1.46
N LYS A 52 -8.07 -29.75 1.64
CA LYS A 52 -9.06 -28.70 1.35
C LYS A 52 -8.71 -27.41 2.12
N PRO A 53 -8.77 -26.22 1.50
CA PRO A 53 -8.26 -24.99 2.11
C PRO A 53 -8.82 -24.67 3.50
N TRP A 54 -10.12 -24.91 3.73
CA TRP A 54 -10.78 -24.68 5.02
C TRP A 54 -10.38 -25.65 6.14
N THR A 55 -9.64 -26.71 5.80
CA THR A 55 -9.07 -27.65 6.79
C THR A 55 -7.63 -27.30 7.17
N ASN A 56 -7.00 -26.37 6.44
CA ASN A 56 -5.65 -25.90 6.72
C ASN A 56 -5.70 -24.59 7.53
N PRO A 57 -5.23 -24.56 8.79
CA PRO A 57 -5.26 -23.35 9.61
C PRO A 57 -4.46 -22.19 9.01
N SER A 58 -3.42 -22.47 8.22
CA SER A 58 -2.63 -21.45 7.54
C SER A 58 -3.41 -20.72 6.44
N TYR A 59 -4.44 -21.35 5.86
CA TYR A 59 -5.27 -20.70 4.83
C TYR A 59 -5.96 -19.45 5.36
N MET A 60 -6.54 -19.53 6.57
CA MET A 60 -7.17 -18.38 7.22
C MET A 60 -6.15 -17.27 7.53
N THR A 61 -4.96 -17.65 8.01
CA THR A 61 -3.86 -16.70 8.27
C THR A 61 -3.48 -15.90 7.02
N TYR A 62 -3.22 -16.58 5.90
CA TYR A 62 -2.82 -15.90 4.67
C TYR A 62 -3.97 -15.15 4.00
N THR A 63 -5.22 -15.61 4.15
CA THR A 63 -6.40 -14.88 3.67
C THR A 63 -6.59 -13.58 4.43
N ASN A 64 -6.45 -13.59 5.76
CA ASN A 64 -6.53 -12.40 6.59
C ASN A 64 -5.37 -11.43 6.29
N MET A 65 -4.15 -11.95 6.13
CA MET A 65 -2.99 -11.13 5.77
C MET A 65 -3.17 -10.46 4.40
N LEU A 66 -3.72 -11.18 3.42
CA LEU A 66 -4.05 -10.62 2.11
C LEU A 66 -5.11 -9.51 2.23
N SER A 67 -6.18 -9.74 3.00
CA SER A 67 -7.24 -8.77 3.23
C SER A 67 -6.73 -7.49 3.88
N ASP A 68 -5.91 -7.61 4.92
CA ASP A 68 -5.35 -6.45 5.63
C ASP A 68 -4.31 -5.70 4.80
N ALA A 69 -3.54 -6.41 3.96
CA ALA A 69 -2.66 -5.79 2.99
C ALA A 69 -3.45 -4.94 1.98
N TRP A 70 -4.53 -5.46 1.42
CA TRP A 70 -5.39 -4.70 0.49
C TRP A 70 -6.04 -3.48 1.15
N LYS A 71 -6.56 -3.60 2.38
CA LYS A 71 -7.06 -2.42 3.13
C LYS A 71 -5.98 -1.34 3.27
N THR A 72 -4.74 -1.75 3.50
CA THR A 72 -3.62 -0.81 3.63
C THR A 72 -3.32 -0.16 2.28
N ILE A 73 -3.24 -0.94 1.19
CA ILE A 73 -3.06 -0.42 -0.18
C ILE A 73 -4.15 0.60 -0.53
N ASP A 74 -5.41 0.26 -0.30
CA ASP A 74 -6.54 1.13 -0.61
C ASP A 74 -6.51 2.41 0.23
N ARG A 75 -6.10 2.32 1.50
CA ARG A 75 -5.94 3.48 2.38
C ARG A 75 -4.83 4.40 1.89
N GLU A 76 -3.65 3.88 1.56
CA GLU A 76 -2.54 4.69 1.06
C GLU A 76 -2.88 5.33 -0.29
N ILE A 77 -3.51 4.59 -1.22
CA ILE A 77 -3.95 5.18 -2.49
C ILE A 77 -5.02 6.24 -2.23
N GLY A 78 -6.00 5.95 -1.38
CA GLY A 78 -7.09 6.88 -1.05
C GLY A 78 -6.61 8.16 -0.37
N SER A 79 -5.46 8.14 0.29
CA SER A 79 -4.88 9.29 0.98
C SER A 79 -4.00 10.18 0.10
N ILE A 80 -3.77 9.81 -1.16
CA ILE A 80 -3.06 10.66 -2.13
C ILE A 80 -3.87 11.93 -2.40
N GLU A 81 -3.25 13.10 -2.27
CA GLU A 81 -3.89 14.40 -2.50
C GLU A 81 -3.13 15.28 -3.50
N SER A 82 -1.85 14.99 -3.77
CA SER A 82 -0.96 15.84 -4.58
C SER A 82 -0.32 15.12 -5.78
N LYS A 83 0.17 15.89 -6.75
CA LYS A 83 0.89 15.36 -7.94
C LYS A 83 2.20 14.68 -7.56
N GLU A 84 2.86 15.20 -6.53
CA GLU A 84 4.10 14.66 -5.98
C GLU A 84 3.86 13.27 -5.37
N GLU A 85 2.76 13.08 -4.64
CA GLU A 85 2.37 11.78 -4.08
C GLU A 85 1.95 10.79 -5.17
N ILE A 86 1.21 11.24 -6.19
CA ILE A 86 0.89 10.42 -7.37
C ILE A 86 2.19 9.88 -7.99
N THR A 87 3.20 10.73 -8.16
CA THR A 87 4.48 10.34 -8.75
C THR A 87 5.19 9.29 -7.90
N LYS A 88 5.20 9.46 -6.57
CA LYS A 88 5.79 8.47 -5.65
C LYS A 88 5.04 7.13 -5.71
N ALA A 89 3.71 7.15 -5.70
CA ALA A 89 2.88 5.95 -5.82
C ALA A 89 3.12 5.22 -7.15
N ARG A 90 3.19 5.96 -8.27
CA ARG A 90 3.53 5.42 -9.60
C ARG A 90 4.89 4.74 -9.58
N ASN A 91 5.91 5.34 -8.98
CA ASN A 91 7.25 4.75 -8.90
C ASN A 91 7.25 3.42 -8.14
N VAL A 92 6.51 3.32 -7.03
CA VAL A 92 6.35 2.05 -6.31
C VAL A 92 5.66 1.02 -7.22
N VAL A 93 4.53 1.36 -7.81
CA VAL A 93 3.77 0.45 -8.68
C VAL A 93 4.59 -0.04 -9.88
N GLU A 94 5.33 0.85 -10.54
CA GLU A 94 6.21 0.52 -11.66
C GLU A 94 7.34 -0.43 -11.23
N LEU A 95 7.92 -0.22 -10.04
CA LEU A 95 8.92 -1.15 -9.50
C LEU A 95 8.35 -2.58 -9.41
N TYR A 96 7.14 -2.74 -8.87
CA TYR A 96 6.49 -4.07 -8.80
C TYR A 96 6.20 -4.66 -10.17
N LYS A 97 5.81 -3.84 -11.15
CA LYS A 97 5.61 -4.28 -12.54
C LYS A 97 6.89 -4.80 -13.20
N THR A 98 8.07 -4.41 -12.72
CA THR A 98 9.35 -4.98 -13.19
C THR A 98 9.68 -6.36 -12.59
N LEU A 99 8.97 -6.78 -11.54
CA LEU A 99 9.17 -8.08 -10.89
C LEU A 99 8.52 -9.21 -11.72
N LYS A 100 8.41 -10.41 -11.14
CA LYS A 100 7.84 -11.60 -11.79
C LYS A 100 6.70 -12.19 -10.96
N GLY A 101 5.88 -13.02 -11.60
CA GLY A 101 4.80 -13.76 -10.95
C GLY A 101 3.80 -12.84 -10.24
N THR A 102 3.35 -13.26 -9.06
CA THR A 102 2.31 -12.58 -8.27
C THR A 102 2.67 -11.12 -7.96
N TYR A 103 3.95 -10.80 -7.75
CA TYR A 103 4.41 -9.43 -7.49
C TYR A 103 4.15 -8.50 -8.69
N ARG A 104 4.40 -8.98 -9.90
CA ARG A 104 4.15 -8.22 -11.14
C ARG A 104 2.66 -8.00 -11.35
N ASP A 105 1.88 -9.07 -11.20
CA ASP A 105 0.44 -9.03 -11.43
C ASP A 105 -0.24 -8.12 -10.40
N LEU A 106 0.27 -8.10 -9.16
CA LEU A 106 -0.15 -7.13 -8.14
C LEU A 106 0.17 -5.69 -8.55
N GLY A 107 1.35 -5.43 -9.11
CA GLY A 107 1.70 -4.10 -9.64
C GLY A 107 0.63 -3.57 -10.61
N TYR A 108 0.23 -4.38 -11.60
CA TYR A 108 -0.84 -4.01 -12.53
C TYR A 108 -2.21 -3.83 -11.84
N GLN A 109 -2.54 -4.64 -10.84
CA GLN A 109 -3.81 -4.48 -10.11
C GLN A 109 -3.86 -3.17 -9.31
N VAL A 110 -2.75 -2.84 -8.62
CA VAL A 110 -2.64 -1.61 -7.84
C VAL A 110 -2.63 -0.38 -8.74
N GLU A 111 -2.05 -0.48 -9.94
CA GLU A 111 -2.12 0.58 -10.97
C GLU A 111 -3.57 0.97 -11.31
N ILE A 112 -4.48 -0.01 -11.44
CA ILE A 112 -5.89 0.26 -11.74
C ILE A 112 -6.54 1.10 -10.61
N SER A 113 -6.24 0.79 -9.35
CA SER A 113 -6.74 1.56 -8.20
C SER A 113 -6.14 2.96 -8.16
N LEU A 114 -4.84 3.08 -8.45
CA LEU A 114 -4.15 4.37 -8.52
C LEU A 114 -4.74 5.27 -9.61
N GLU A 115 -4.96 4.74 -10.82
CA GLU A 115 -5.57 5.48 -11.93
C GLU A 115 -6.99 5.96 -11.63
N LYS A 116 -7.78 5.17 -10.89
CA LYS A 116 -9.10 5.61 -10.39
C LYS A 116 -8.97 6.79 -9.44
N ARG A 117 -7.99 6.76 -8.53
CA ARG A 117 -7.74 7.88 -7.60
C ARG A 117 -7.29 9.13 -8.34
N ILE A 118 -6.40 8.99 -9.32
CA ILE A 118 -5.92 10.12 -10.14
C ILE A 118 -7.10 10.80 -10.84
N LYS A 119 -7.95 10.02 -11.51
CA LYS A 119 -9.16 10.54 -12.16
C LYS A 119 -10.11 11.22 -11.18
N PHE A 120 -10.27 10.69 -9.97
CA PHE A 120 -11.05 11.33 -8.93
C PHE A 120 -10.47 12.71 -8.57
N LEU A 121 -9.16 12.80 -8.36
CA LEU A 121 -8.49 14.07 -8.02
C LEU A 121 -8.60 15.08 -9.16
N GLU A 122 -8.50 14.65 -10.42
CA GLU A 122 -8.69 15.53 -11.59
C GLU A 122 -10.07 16.20 -11.62
N VAL A 123 -11.12 15.46 -11.22
CA VAL A 123 -12.50 15.98 -11.19
C VAL A 123 -12.75 16.90 -9.98
N HIS A 124 -12.11 16.64 -8.84
CA HIS A 124 -12.46 17.29 -7.57
C HIS A 124 -11.48 18.38 -7.10
N ASN A 125 -10.26 18.43 -7.62
CA ASN A 125 -9.27 19.47 -7.30
C ASN A 125 -9.19 20.57 -8.38
N SER A 126 -10.32 20.84 -9.06
CA SER A 126 -10.48 21.95 -10.02
C SER A 126 -10.72 23.28 -9.30
#